data_AF-X1QWU0-F1
#
_entry.id   AF-X1QWU0-F1
#
_cell.length_a   1.000
_cell.length_b   1.000
_cell.length_c   1.000
_cell.angle_alpha   90.00
_cell.angle_beta   90.00
_cell.angle_gamma   90.00
#
_symmetry.space_group_name_H-M   'P 1'
#
loop_
_entity.id
_entity.type
_entity.pdbx_description
1 polymer ?
#
loop_
_entity_poly.entity_id
_entity_poly.type
_entity_poly.pdbx_seq_one_letter_code
_entity_poly.pdbx_strand_id
1 'polypeptide(L)'
;MATTIGIKEGWESPLFALAIVIAFIIMADAAGVRRETGEQAKVLNKIILEFFKEIKLTDKRFKELVGHTPFEVIVGAFIGIMMA
;
A
#
# COMPACT_ATOMS: atom_id res chain seq x y z
N MET A 1 -8.52 12.10 4.60
CA MET A 1 -9.98 11.92 4.46
C MET A 1 -10.66 11.87 5.81
N ALA A 2 -10.51 10.80 6.60
CA ALA A 2 -11.15 10.70 7.92
C ALA A 2 -10.79 11.88 8.84
N THR A 3 -9.52 12.31 8.85
CA THR A 3 -9.07 13.49 9.61
C THR A 3 -9.82 14.77 9.21
N THR A 4 -9.89 15.07 7.91
CA THR A 4 -10.62 16.25 7.39
C THR A 4 -12.11 16.21 7.73
N ILE A 5 -12.74 15.04 7.66
CA ILE A 5 -14.15 14.86 8.04
C ILE A 5 -14.33 15.06 9.55
N GLY A 6 -13.43 14.52 10.38
CA GLY A 6 -13.46 14.73 11.82
C GLY A 6 -13.32 16.20 12.23
N ILE A 7 -12.48 16.96 11.51
CA ILE A 7 -12.31 18.40 11.73
C ILE A 7 -13.55 19.20 11.30
N LYS A 8 -14.15 18.89 10.13
CA LYS A 8 -15.26 19.67 9.57
C LYS A 8 -16.63 19.32 10.13
N GLU A 9 -16.89 18.04 10.33
CA GLU A 9 -18.22 17.49 10.68
C GLU A 9 -18.28 17.06 12.16
N GLY A 10 -17.14 17.03 12.84
CA GLY A 10 -17.01 16.59 14.22
C GLY A 10 -16.70 15.11 14.37
N TRP A 11 -15.89 14.79 15.37
CA TRP A 11 -15.43 13.43 15.69
C TRP A 11 -16.54 12.49 16.15
N GLU A 12 -17.66 13.02 16.64
CA GLU A 12 -18.84 12.24 17.06
C GLU A 12 -19.87 12.07 15.94
N SER A 13 -19.60 12.61 14.74
CA SER A 13 -20.55 12.54 13.64
C SER A 13 -20.65 11.12 13.07
N PRO A 14 -21.85 10.69 12.64
CA PRO A 14 -22.01 9.44 11.88
C PRO A 14 -21.15 9.41 10.61
N LEU A 15 -20.88 10.58 10.02
CA LEU A 15 -20.06 10.71 8.82
C LEU A 15 -18.58 10.44 9.09
N PHE A 16 -18.06 10.86 10.25
CA PHE A 16 -16.71 10.48 10.69
C PHE A 16 -16.59 8.98 10.93
N ALA A 17 -17.58 8.38 11.60
CA ALA A 17 -17.63 6.93 11.82
C ALA A 17 -17.64 6.14 10.50
N LEU A 18 -18.40 6.60 9.51
CA LEU A 18 -18.37 6.01 8.17
C LEU A 18 -17.00 6.17 7.50
N ALA A 19 -16.43 7.38 7.56
CA ALA A 19 -15.15 7.69 6.93
C ALA A 19 -13.99 6.85 7.48
N ILE A 20 -13.96 6.62 8.80
CA ILE A 20 -12.89 5.83 9.41
C ILE A 20 -13.00 4.33 9.06
N VAL A 21 -14.23 3.79 9.02
CA VAL A 21 -14.47 2.41 8.58
C VAL A 21 -14.04 2.22 7.13
N ILE A 22 -14.44 3.13 6.24
CA ILE A 22 -14.03 3.09 4.83
C ILE A 22 -12.50 3.21 4.70
N ALA A 23 -11.86 4.10 5.47
CA ALA A 23 -10.40 4.22 5.45
C ALA A 23 -9.70 2.91 5.84
N PHE A 24 -10.19 2.20 6.86
CA PHE A 24 -9.66 0.89 7.23
C PHE A 24 -9.86 -0.17 6.15
N ILE A 25 -11.05 -0.22 5.52
CA ILE A 25 -11.33 -1.16 4.42
C ILE A 25 -10.35 -0.93 3.27
N ILE A 26 -10.17 0.33 2.85
CA ILE A 26 -9.25 0.69 1.76
C ILE A 26 -7.80 0.32 2.13
N MET A 27 -7.37 0.57 3.37
CA MET A 27 -6.02 0.20 3.82
C MET A 27 -5.81 -1.32 3.84
N ALA A 28 -6.81 -2.09 4.30
CA ALA A 28 -6.74 -3.55 4.34
C ALA A 28 -6.65 -4.14 2.93
N ASP A 29 -7.50 -3.68 2.01
CA ASP A 29 -7.50 -4.11 0.62
C ASP A 29 -6.17 -3.76 -0.07
N ALA A 30 -5.71 -2.51 0.07
CA ALA A 30 -4.44 -2.07 -0.50
C ALA A 30 -3.24 -2.86 0.05
N ALA A 31 -3.24 -3.20 1.34
CA ALA A 31 -2.19 -4.03 1.93
C ALA A 31 -2.21 -5.46 1.39
N GLY A 32 -3.41 -6.04 1.22
CA GLY A 32 -3.60 -7.36 0.62
C GLY A 32 -3.04 -7.42 -0.81
N VAL A 33 -3.45 -6.48 -1.66
CA VAL A 33 -2.98 -6.42 -3.07
C VAL A 33 -1.47 -6.24 -3.17
N ARG A 34 -0.86 -5.40 -2.31
CA ARG A 34 0.60 -5.21 -2.27
C ARG A 34 1.33 -6.50 -1.92
N ARG A 35 0.81 -7.27 -0.95
CA ARG A 35 1.39 -8.55 -0.54
C ARG A 35 1.34 -9.58 -1.65
N GLU A 36 0.18 -9.74 -2.30
CA GLU A 36 0.03 -10.69 -3.41
C GLU A 36 0.93 -10.33 -4.58
N THR A 37 1.01 -9.05 -4.95
CA THR A 37 1.91 -8.59 -6.02
C THR A 37 3.38 -8.87 -5.68
N GLY A 38 3.78 -8.67 -4.43
CA GLY A 38 5.15 -8.95 -3.98
C GLY A 38 5.51 -10.44 -4.04
N GLU A 39 4.60 -11.31 -3.58
CA GLU A 39 4.77 -12.76 -3.67
C GLU A 39 4.80 -13.23 -5.14
N GLN A 40 3.95 -12.68 -6.00
CA GLN A 40 3.99 -12.95 -7.43
C GLN A 40 5.33 -12.54 -8.07
N ALA A 41 5.86 -11.36 -7.73
CA ALA A 41 7.16 -10.90 -8.22
C ALA A 41 8.29 -11.83 -7.79
N LYS A 42 8.25 -12.34 -6.55
CA LYS A 42 9.23 -13.30 -6.02
C LYS A 42 9.17 -14.64 -6.76
N VAL A 43 7.97 -15.18 -6.98
CA VAL A 43 7.78 -16.43 -7.75
C VAL A 43 8.28 -16.25 -9.18
N LEU A 44 7.96 -15.12 -9.82
CA LEU A 44 8.39 -14.83 -11.18
C LEU A 44 9.91 -14.69 -11.30
N ASN A 45 10.56 -14.00 -10.35
CA ASN A 45 12.02 -13.91 -10.28
C ASN A 45 12.68 -15.29 -10.17
N LYS A 46 12.09 -16.21 -9.38
CA LYS A 46 12.58 -17.59 -9.26
C LYS A 46 12.46 -18.37 -10.57
N ILE A 47 11.31 -18.27 -11.26
CA ILE A 47 11.11 -18.91 -12.57
C ILE A 47 12.12 -18.39 -13.60
N ILE A 48 12.33 -17.07 -13.66
CA ILE A 48 13.30 -16.46 -14.59
C ILE A 48 14.71 -17.01 -14.32
N LEU A 49 15.10 -17.10 -13.06
CA LEU A 49 16.43 -17.56 -12.66
C LEU A 49 16.66 -19.06 -12.93
N GLU A 50 15.64 -19.89 -12.80
CA GLU A 50 15.72 -21.35 -13.03
C GLU A 50 15.64 -21.71 -14.51
N PHE A 51 14.73 -21.09 -15.28
CA PHE A 51 14.43 -21.52 -16.66
C PHE A 51 15.08 -20.67 -17.75
N PHE A 52 15.45 -19.42 -17.46
CA PHE A 52 15.92 -18.47 -18.46
C PHE A 52 17.37 -18.01 -18.23
N LYS A 53 18.18 -18.83 -17.55
CA LYS A 53 19.58 -18.55 -17.17
C LYS A 53 20.48 -18.11 -18.32
N GLU A 54 20.24 -18.60 -19.54
CA GLU A 54 21.02 -18.28 -20.74
C GLU A 54 20.49 -17.07 -21.52
N ILE A 55 19.24 -16.66 -21.28
CA ILE A 55 18.67 -15.47 -21.90
C ILE A 55 19.10 -14.28 -21.04
N LYS A 56 19.62 -13.21 -21.65
CA LYS A 56 19.99 -11.93 -20.99
C LYS A 56 18.82 -11.19 -20.29
N LEU A 57 17.71 -11.88 -20.00
CA LEU A 57 16.60 -11.41 -19.19
C LEU A 57 16.97 -11.25 -17.70
N THR A 58 18.06 -11.88 -17.25
CA THR A 58 18.53 -11.84 -15.85
C THR A 58 18.74 -10.41 -15.30
N ASP A 59 18.98 -9.42 -16.15
CA ASP A 59 19.13 -8.02 -15.72
C ASP A 59 17.80 -7.34 -15.32
N LYS A 60 16.65 -7.91 -15.68
CA LYS A 60 15.32 -7.38 -15.32
C LYS A 60 14.66 -8.23 -14.24
N ARG A 61 15.06 -8.00 -12.98
CA ARG A 61 14.35 -8.53 -11.80
C ARG A 61 13.15 -7.65 -11.47
N PHE A 62 12.02 -8.28 -11.15
CA PHE A 62 10.85 -7.60 -10.64
C PHE A 62 11.07 -7.18 -9.18
N LYS A 63 10.54 -6.03 -8.79
CA LYS A 63 10.60 -5.56 -7.40
C LYS A 63 9.67 -6.44 -6.55
N GLU A 64 10.26 -7.20 -5.63
CA GLU A 64 9.52 -8.08 -4.71
C GLU A 64 8.79 -7.30 -3.61
N LEU A 65 9.24 -6.08 -3.34
CA LEU A 65 8.52 -5.10 -2.51
C LEU A 65 7.82 -4.10 -3.41
N VAL A 66 6.49 -4.21 -3.48
CA VAL A 66 5.63 -3.28 -4.21
C VAL A 66 4.91 -2.37 -3.21
N GLY A 67 5.37 -1.12 -3.13
CA GLY A 67 4.74 -0.08 -2.32
C GLY A 67 5.73 0.79 -1.57
N HIS A 68 5.18 1.58 -0.65
CA HIS A 68 5.92 2.46 0.23
C HIS A 68 6.41 1.75 1.49
N THR A 69 7.52 2.21 2.05
CA THR A 69 7.99 1.71 3.35
C THR A 69 7.04 2.14 4.46
N PRO A 70 6.96 1.41 5.60
CA PRO A 70 6.14 1.83 6.73
C PRO A 70 6.45 3.25 7.20
N PHE A 71 7.72 3.68 7.10
CA PHE A 71 8.13 5.03 7.43
C PHE A 71 7.51 6.07 6.49
N GLU A 72 7.53 5.86 5.18
CA GLU A 72 6.88 6.75 4.20
C GLU A 72 5.37 6.88 4.46
N VAL A 73 4.72 5.78 4.86
CA VAL A 73 3.29 5.80 5.22
C VAL A 73 3.04 6.64 6.47
N ILE A 74 3.88 6.52 7.51
CA ILE A 74 3.77 7.32 8.74
C ILE A 74 3.97 8.81 8.45
N VAL A 75 5.00 9.16 7.67
CA VAL A 75 5.27 10.55 7.27
C VAL A 75 4.11 11.12 6.45
N GLY A 76 3.59 10.35 5.49
CA GLY A 76 2.42 10.74 4.70
C GLY A 76 1.16 10.94 5.55
N ALA A 77 0.95 10.09 6.56
CA ALA A 77 -0.16 10.25 7.51
C ALA A 77 -0.02 11.55 8.33
N PHE A 78 1.19 11.86 8.81
CA PHE A 78 1.47 13.11 9.53
C PHE A 78 1.21 14.35 8.68
N ILE A 79 1.72 14.37 7.44
CA ILE A 79 1.48 15.46 6.49
C ILE A 79 -0.01 15.60 6.22
N GLY A 80 -0.71 14.48 6.01
CA GLY A 80 -2.15 14.46 5.81
C GLY A 80 -2.95 15.01 6.99
N ILE A 81 -2.49 14.80 8.22
CA ILE A 81 -3.11 15.39 9.42
C ILE A 81 -2.83 16.91 9.50
N MET A 82 -1.61 17.35 9.17
CA MET A 82 -1.26 18.78 9.21
C MET A 82 -2.00 19.61 8.16
N MET A 83 -2.34 19.02 7.02
CA MET A 83 -3.08 19.70 5.93
C MET A 83 -4.60 19.59 6.05
N ALA A 84 -5.11 18.79 7.00
CA ALA A 84 -6.52 18.42 7.09
C ALA A 84 -7.44 19.55 7.56
#